data_AF-A0A2N3WZP6-F1
#
_entry.id   AF-A0A2N3WZP6-F1
#
_cell.length_a   1.000
_cell.length_b   1.000
_cell.length_c   1.000
_cell.angle_alpha   90.00
_cell.angle_beta   90.00
_cell.angle_gamma   90.00
#
_symmetry.space_group_name_H-M   'P 1'
#
loop_
_entity.id
_entity.type
_entity.pdbx_description
1 polymer ?
#
loop_
_entity_poly.entity_id
_entity_poly.type
_entity_poly.pdbx_seq_one_letter_code
_entity_poly.pdbx_strand_id
1 'polypeptide(L)'
;MAPNSAKYLISNGTDDRVSLFDDGRVKVWSTTHLWTEESRERHNALGETVLLGIGRTLGEPGPVDRRQQCDAEFELDPEKGHTVAATVGADNGTFVQFFHDGQIAVGNDGRDVATVFNAGRETTSARGTTGVGGSVMITFGGSYRPRNKRESDFQVELSEATAPRPNRLYKDEFLVK
;
A
#
# COMPACT_ATOMS: atom_id res chain seq x y z
N MET A 1 8.01 17.91 -19.56
CA MET A 1 8.33 17.28 -18.28
C MET A 1 7.30 16.19 -18.03
N ALA A 2 7.67 14.92 -18.19
CA ALA A 2 6.73 13.82 -17.95
C ALA A 2 6.42 13.75 -16.44
N PRO A 3 5.14 13.74 -16.04
CA PRO A 3 4.77 13.45 -14.65
C PRO A 3 5.28 12.04 -14.31
N ASN A 4 5.70 11.84 -13.06
CA ASN A 4 6.34 10.62 -12.57
C ASN A 4 5.48 9.37 -12.90
N SER A 5 5.75 8.73 -14.04
CA SER A 5 4.95 7.68 -14.69
C SER A 5 5.35 6.27 -14.23
N ALA A 6 6.11 6.16 -13.15
CA ALA A 6 6.75 4.92 -12.72
C ALA A 6 6.05 4.33 -11.48
N LYS A 7 4.72 4.28 -11.50
CA LYS A 7 3.94 3.59 -10.47
C LYS A 7 2.59 3.12 -11.01
N TYR A 8 2.10 2.01 -10.47
CA TYR A 8 0.72 1.56 -10.61
C TYR A 8 -0.08 2.01 -9.39
N LEU A 9 -1.32 2.42 -9.59
CA LEU A 9 -2.26 2.85 -8.57
C LEU A 9 -3.46 1.91 -8.57
N ILE A 10 -3.67 1.22 -7.46
CA ILE A 10 -4.74 0.23 -7.28
C ILE A 10 -5.64 0.68 -6.14
N SER A 11 -6.92 0.31 -6.18
CA SER A 11 -7.86 0.57 -5.08
C SER A 11 -8.78 -0.62 -4.83
N ASN A 12 -9.33 -0.68 -3.62
CA ASN A 12 -10.40 -1.58 -3.22
C ASN A 12 -11.81 -0.98 -3.45
N GLY A 13 -11.96 -0.03 -4.37
CA GLY A 13 -13.23 0.65 -4.63
C GLY A 13 -13.64 1.65 -3.56
N THR A 14 -12.82 1.88 -2.53
CA THR A 14 -13.04 2.87 -1.48
C THR A 14 -12.01 4.01 -1.54
N ASP A 15 -11.84 4.73 -0.43
CA ASP A 15 -10.80 5.73 -0.25
C ASP A 15 -9.40 5.14 -0.06
N ASP A 16 -9.28 3.81 0.01
CA ASP A 16 -8.02 3.11 0.24
C ASP A 16 -7.35 2.73 -1.07
N ARG A 17 -6.05 3.02 -1.11
CA ARG A 17 -5.28 2.97 -2.34
C ARG A 17 -3.89 2.42 -2.08
N VAL A 18 -3.40 1.70 -3.08
CA VAL A 18 -2.06 1.12 -3.07
C VAL A 18 -1.29 1.63 -4.28
N SER A 19 -0.16 2.28 -4.03
CA SER A 19 0.79 2.66 -5.06
C SER A 19 1.95 1.66 -5.07
N LEU A 20 2.11 0.94 -6.18
CA LEU A 20 3.28 0.11 -6.46
C LEU A 20 4.28 0.94 -7.26
N PHE A 21 5.41 1.28 -6.66
CA PHE A 21 6.44 2.07 -7.34
C PHE A 21 7.38 1.17 -8.13
N ASP A 22 7.86 1.68 -9.26
CA ASP A 22 8.83 1.00 -10.12
C ASP A 22 10.17 0.70 -9.40
N ASP A 23 10.48 1.41 -8.32
CA ASP A 23 11.63 1.16 -7.44
C ASP A 23 11.37 0.06 -6.38
N GLY A 24 10.26 -0.68 -6.49
CA GLY A 24 9.92 -1.82 -5.64
C GLY A 24 9.22 -1.45 -4.33
N ARG A 25 9.04 -0.17 -4.02
CA ARG A 25 8.29 0.27 -2.83
C ARG A 25 6.80 0.06 -3.02
N VAL A 26 6.10 -0.21 -1.92
CA VAL A 26 4.64 -0.27 -1.88
C VAL A 26 4.13 0.77 -0.89
N LYS A 27 3.20 1.62 -1.31
CA LYS A 27 2.54 2.57 -0.40
C LYS A 27 1.07 2.26 -0.32
N VAL A 28 0.61 1.85 0.85
CA VAL A 28 -0.80 1.77 1.20
C VAL A 28 -1.21 3.09 1.84
N TRP A 29 -2.30 3.70 1.41
CA TRP A 29 -2.75 4.97 1.96
C TRP A 29 -4.25 5.13 1.89
N SER A 30 -4.79 5.90 2.82
CA SER A 30 -6.21 6.25 2.90
C SER A 30 -6.34 7.74 3.19
N THR A 31 -7.47 8.33 2.84
CA THR A 31 -7.80 9.72 3.21
C THR A 31 -8.77 9.83 4.38
N THR A 32 -9.33 8.71 4.85
CA THR A 32 -10.38 8.71 5.88
C THR A 32 -9.91 8.16 7.22
N HIS A 33 -8.82 7.40 7.25
CA HIS A 33 -8.30 6.77 8.46
C HIS A 33 -6.77 6.69 8.47
N LEU A 34 -6.24 6.40 9.66
CA LEU A 34 -4.86 5.94 9.89
C LEU A 34 -4.79 4.41 9.77
N TRP A 35 -3.65 3.88 9.37
CA TRP A 35 -3.43 2.43 9.29
C TRP A 35 -2.83 1.88 10.58
N THR A 36 -3.17 0.65 10.92
CA THR A 36 -2.55 -0.14 11.99
C THR A 36 -1.77 -1.30 11.36
N GLU A 37 -0.55 -1.55 11.84
CA GLU A 37 0.16 -2.79 11.52
C GLU A 37 -0.36 -3.89 12.45
N GLU A 38 -1.18 -4.80 11.91
CA GLU A 38 -1.83 -5.86 12.70
C GLU A 38 -0.88 -7.03 12.95
N SER A 39 -0.18 -7.44 11.89
CA SER A 39 0.80 -8.51 11.97
C SER A 39 1.88 -8.35 10.91
N ARG A 40 3.04 -8.93 11.23
CA ARG A 40 4.13 -9.15 10.29
C ARG A 40 4.60 -10.58 10.45
N GLU A 41 4.50 -11.34 9.38
CA GLU A 41 4.79 -12.76 9.42
C GLU A 41 5.49 -13.25 8.17
N ARG A 42 6.19 -14.36 8.34
CA ARG A 42 6.80 -15.10 7.25
C ARG A 42 5.74 -16.05 6.66
N HIS A 43 5.26 -15.75 5.45
CA HIS A 43 4.21 -16.57 4.81
C HIS A 43 4.78 -17.76 4.04
N ASN A 44 6.09 -17.75 3.73
CA ASN A 44 6.80 -18.90 3.14
C ASN A 44 8.27 -18.92 3.58
N ALA A 45 9.07 -19.90 3.14
CA ALA A 45 10.48 -20.02 3.57
C ALA A 45 11.35 -18.77 3.34
N LEU A 46 11.03 -17.94 2.34
CA LEU A 46 11.84 -16.80 1.89
C LEU A 46 11.13 -15.44 2.00
N GLY A 47 9.81 -15.44 2.05
CA GLY A 47 8.97 -14.25 1.92
C GLY A 47 8.28 -13.84 3.20
N GLU A 48 8.15 -12.52 3.39
CA GLU A 48 7.38 -11.93 4.48
C GLU A 48 6.18 -11.12 3.96
N THR A 49 5.18 -11.02 4.82
CA THR A 49 3.94 -10.27 4.61
C THR A 49 3.66 -9.39 5.82
N VAL A 50 3.12 -8.21 5.57
CA VAL A 50 2.58 -7.30 6.57
C VAL A 50 1.08 -7.18 6.34
N LEU A 51 0.29 -7.41 7.37
CA LEU A 51 -1.15 -7.18 7.35
C LEU A 51 -1.45 -5.80 7.95
N LEU A 52 -2.16 -4.98 7.17
CA LEU A 52 -2.58 -3.65 7.58
C LEU A 52 -4.08 -3.64 7.84
N GLY A 53 -4.43 -3.20 9.05
CA GLY A 53 -5.80 -2.98 9.49
C GLY A 53 -6.21 -1.52 9.40
N ILE A 54 -7.53 -1.31 9.34
CA ILE A 54 -8.13 0.01 9.47
C ILE A 54 -7.94 0.47 10.92
N GLY A 55 -7.12 1.49 11.11
CA GLY A 55 -6.89 2.10 12.42
C GLY A 55 -7.87 3.23 12.71
N ARG A 56 -7.39 4.25 13.44
CA ARG A 56 -8.23 5.38 13.87
C ARG A 56 -8.79 6.17 12.67
N THR A 57 -10.10 6.31 12.60
CA THR A 57 -10.79 7.23 11.68
C THR A 57 -10.41 8.68 11.96
N LEU A 58 -10.19 9.46 10.89
CA LEU A 58 -9.84 10.87 10.99
C LEU A 58 -11.09 11.71 11.29
N GLY A 59 -10.95 12.72 12.14
CA GLY A 59 -12.04 13.65 12.44
C GLY A 59 -12.47 14.49 11.23
N GLU A 60 -11.51 14.81 10.36
CA GLU A 60 -11.77 15.44 9.06
C GLU A 60 -11.04 14.65 7.97
N PRO A 61 -11.76 14.04 7.00
CA PRO A 61 -11.12 13.30 5.93
C PRO A 61 -10.41 14.23 4.94
N GLY A 62 -9.40 13.68 4.26
CA GLY A 62 -8.76 14.34 3.14
C GLY A 62 -9.70 14.51 1.93
N PRO A 63 -9.36 15.39 0.98
CA PRO A 63 -10.18 15.64 -0.19
C PRO A 63 -10.32 14.38 -1.06
N VAL A 64 -11.54 14.15 -1.56
CA VAL A 64 -11.87 13.05 -2.46
C VAL A 64 -11.97 13.46 -3.93
N ASP A 65 -12.08 14.76 -4.19
CA ASP A 65 -12.31 15.29 -5.53
C ASP A 65 -11.06 15.24 -6.43
N ARG A 66 -11.27 15.00 -7.73
CA ARG A 66 -10.22 15.00 -8.79
C ARG A 66 -9.11 13.98 -8.57
N ARG A 67 -9.43 12.85 -7.94
CA ARG A 67 -8.47 11.76 -7.77
C ARG A 67 -8.04 11.20 -9.12
N GLN A 68 -6.76 10.84 -9.19
CA GLN A 68 -6.23 10.06 -10.29
C GLN A 68 -7.04 8.75 -10.41
N GLN A 69 -7.44 8.41 -11.63
CA GLN A 69 -8.06 7.11 -11.92
C GLN A 69 -7.07 5.99 -11.57
N CYS A 70 -7.55 4.94 -10.92
CA CYS A 70 -6.75 3.76 -10.61
C CYS A 70 -6.58 2.89 -11.86
N ASP A 71 -5.43 2.23 -11.96
CA ASP A 71 -5.13 1.27 -13.03
C ASP A 71 -5.97 -0.02 -12.88
N ALA A 72 -6.28 -0.37 -11.63
CA ALA A 72 -7.20 -1.45 -11.28
C ALA A 72 -8.00 -1.09 -10.02
N GLU A 73 -9.24 -1.56 -9.96
CA GLU A 73 -10.14 -1.36 -8.83
C GLU A 73 -10.90 -2.66 -8.56
N PHE A 74 -10.98 -3.03 -7.27
CA PHE A 74 -11.60 -4.29 -6.84
C PHE A 74 -12.65 -4.02 -5.79
N GLU A 75 -13.89 -4.43 -6.04
CA GLU A 75 -15.00 -4.19 -5.11
C GLU A 75 -14.90 -5.09 -3.88
N LEU A 76 -15.18 -4.52 -2.71
CA LEU A 76 -15.26 -5.26 -1.45
C LEU A 76 -16.72 -5.61 -1.11
N ASP A 77 -16.89 -6.72 -0.39
CA ASP A 77 -18.16 -7.22 0.09
C ASP A 77 -18.02 -7.56 1.58
N PRO A 78 -18.32 -6.60 2.48
CA PRO A 78 -18.08 -6.75 3.91
C PRO A 78 -18.73 -7.98 4.54
N GLU A 79 -19.81 -8.52 3.96
CA GLU A 79 -20.51 -9.71 4.43
C GLU A 79 -19.65 -10.98 4.34
N LYS A 80 -18.58 -10.95 3.52
CA LYS A 80 -17.62 -12.06 3.39
C LYS A 80 -16.48 -12.01 4.41
N GLY A 81 -16.41 -11.00 5.27
CA GLY A 81 -15.44 -10.88 6.35
C GLY A 81 -13.97 -10.94 5.88
N HIS A 82 -13.11 -11.62 6.66
CA HIS A 82 -11.68 -11.73 6.36
C HIS A 82 -11.39 -12.79 5.29
N THR A 83 -11.76 -12.48 4.05
CA THR A 83 -11.50 -13.30 2.87
C THR A 83 -10.90 -12.43 1.78
N VAL A 84 -10.00 -13.01 0.97
CA VAL A 84 -9.32 -12.29 -0.11
C VAL A 84 -10.34 -11.91 -1.18
N ALA A 85 -10.50 -10.61 -1.41
CA ALA A 85 -11.32 -10.03 -2.45
C ALA A 85 -10.59 -10.03 -3.80
N ALA A 86 -9.31 -9.66 -3.77
CA ALA A 86 -8.46 -9.63 -4.94
C ALA A 86 -6.98 -9.69 -4.55
N THR A 87 -6.17 -10.27 -5.43
CA THR A 87 -4.72 -10.29 -5.35
C THR A 87 -4.14 -9.51 -6.53
N VAL A 88 -3.21 -8.60 -6.25
CA VAL A 88 -2.34 -8.00 -7.24
C VAL A 88 -0.94 -8.54 -7.08
N GLY A 89 -0.38 -9.06 -8.16
CA GLY A 89 0.99 -9.56 -8.21
C GLY A 89 1.90 -8.65 -9.02
N ALA A 90 3.17 -8.60 -8.63
CA ALA A 90 4.24 -8.01 -9.42
C ALA A 90 5.27 -9.07 -9.79
N ASP A 91 5.94 -8.85 -10.92
CA ASP A 91 6.94 -9.77 -11.48
C ASP A 91 8.22 -9.93 -10.62
N ASN A 92 8.43 -9.05 -9.64
CA ASN A 92 9.47 -9.15 -8.61
C ASN A 92 9.04 -9.91 -7.34
N GLY A 93 7.91 -10.63 -7.42
CA GLY A 93 7.35 -11.39 -6.31
C GLY A 93 6.62 -10.55 -5.26
N THR A 94 6.55 -9.23 -5.41
CA THR A 94 5.71 -8.40 -4.54
C THR A 94 4.24 -8.71 -4.82
N PHE A 95 3.42 -8.73 -3.78
CA PHE A 95 1.99 -8.87 -3.93
C PHE A 95 1.24 -7.99 -2.93
N VAL A 96 -0.01 -7.71 -3.29
CA VAL A 96 -0.99 -6.98 -2.49
C VAL A 96 -2.26 -7.82 -2.48
N GLN A 97 -2.82 -8.09 -1.31
CA GLN A 97 -4.12 -8.74 -1.18
C GLN A 97 -5.08 -7.77 -0.50
N PHE A 98 -6.21 -7.52 -1.14
CA PHE A 98 -7.33 -6.81 -0.55
C PHE A 98 -8.24 -7.83 0.10
N PHE A 99 -8.64 -7.57 1.34
CA PHE A 99 -9.62 -8.39 2.05
C PHE A 99 -10.97 -7.69 2.05
N HIS A 100 -12.04 -8.48 2.04
CA HIS A 100 -13.41 -8.00 2.02
C HIS A 100 -13.80 -7.19 3.26
N ASP A 101 -13.11 -7.37 4.39
CA ASP A 101 -13.23 -6.57 5.62
C ASP A 101 -12.48 -5.22 5.58
N GLY A 102 -11.82 -4.91 4.46
CA GLY A 102 -11.07 -3.66 4.27
C GLY A 102 -9.59 -3.74 4.68
N GLN A 103 -9.13 -4.88 5.23
CA GLN A 103 -7.71 -5.07 5.50
C GLN A 103 -6.91 -5.24 4.19
N ILE A 104 -5.61 -4.93 4.26
CA ILE A 104 -4.70 -5.04 3.12
C ILE A 104 -3.44 -5.76 3.56
N ALA A 105 -3.14 -6.90 2.94
CA ALA A 105 -1.83 -7.54 3.11
C ALA A 105 -0.88 -7.11 1.98
N VAL A 106 0.36 -6.82 2.34
CA VAL A 106 1.44 -6.53 1.39
C VAL A 106 2.62 -7.42 1.72
N GLY A 107 3.10 -8.19 0.75
CA GLY A 107 4.21 -9.11 0.96
C GLY A 107 5.08 -9.28 -0.26
N ASN A 108 6.13 -10.09 -0.11
CA ASN A 108 6.98 -10.50 -1.22
C ASN A 108 7.32 -11.99 -1.13
N ASP A 109 7.15 -12.73 -2.22
CA ASP A 109 7.30 -14.19 -2.23
C ASP A 109 8.73 -14.71 -2.04
N GLY A 110 9.76 -13.85 -2.09
CA GLY A 110 11.14 -14.27 -1.85
C GLY A 110 12.03 -13.24 -1.20
N ARG A 111 11.45 -12.23 -0.54
CA ARG A 111 12.19 -11.20 0.20
C ARG A 111 11.55 -10.93 1.55
N ASP A 112 12.41 -10.65 2.52
CA ASP A 112 12.00 -10.14 3.82
C ASP A 112 11.58 -8.68 3.73
N VAL A 113 10.69 -8.26 4.63
CA VAL A 113 10.31 -6.86 4.76
C VAL A 113 11.49 -6.11 5.37
N ALA A 114 12.05 -5.14 4.65
CA ALA A 114 13.15 -4.34 5.16
C ALA A 114 12.63 -3.23 6.11
N THR A 115 11.59 -2.50 5.69
CA THR A 115 10.99 -1.44 6.50
C THR A 115 9.48 -1.37 6.32
N VAL A 116 8.79 -1.06 7.42
CA VAL A 116 7.41 -0.60 7.44
C VAL A 116 7.44 0.81 8.03
N PHE A 117 7.07 1.81 7.24
CA PHE A 117 7.07 3.22 7.65
C PHE A 117 5.63 3.73 7.65
N ASN A 118 5.01 3.67 8.83
CA ASN A 118 3.63 4.08 9.05
C ASN A 118 3.56 5.54 9.50
N ALA A 119 2.96 6.39 8.67
CA ALA A 119 2.83 7.81 8.89
C ALA A 119 1.37 8.24 8.77
N GLY A 120 1.00 9.24 9.57
CA GLY A 120 -0.29 9.89 9.54
C GLY A 120 -0.14 11.39 9.31
N ARG A 121 -1.17 12.00 8.74
CA ARG A 121 -1.32 13.45 8.69
C ARG A 121 -2.78 13.82 8.94
N GLU A 122 -2.99 14.83 9.77
CA GLU A 122 -4.32 15.35 10.12
C GLU A 122 -4.51 16.79 9.66
N THR A 123 -5.78 17.19 9.54
CA THR A 123 -6.13 18.58 9.26
C THR A 123 -5.68 19.48 10.39
N THR A 124 -5.11 20.63 10.03
CA THR A 124 -4.83 21.72 10.96
C THR A 124 -5.31 23.04 10.36
N SER A 125 -5.57 24.03 11.21
CA SER A 125 -5.97 25.38 10.78
C SER A 125 -5.00 26.03 9.79
N ALA A 126 -3.71 25.67 9.82
CA ALA A 126 -2.68 26.21 8.94
C ALA A 126 -2.61 25.54 7.55
N ARG A 127 -3.17 24.33 7.39
CA ARG A 127 -2.99 23.51 6.18
C ARG A 127 -4.29 23.12 5.48
N GLY A 128 -5.39 23.08 6.22
CA GLY A 128 -6.63 22.47 5.74
C GLY A 128 -6.47 20.97 5.48
N THR A 129 -7.27 20.42 4.56
CA THR A 129 -7.42 18.97 4.36
C THR A 129 -6.42 18.36 3.37
N THR A 130 -5.52 19.15 2.77
CA THR A 130 -4.65 18.65 1.69
C THR A 130 -3.58 17.68 2.20
N GLY A 131 -3.63 16.44 1.69
CA GLY A 131 -2.68 15.38 2.02
C GLY A 131 -2.91 14.74 3.40
N VAL A 132 -4.10 14.95 3.97
CA VAL A 132 -4.60 14.30 5.17
C VAL A 132 -4.91 12.84 4.89
N GLY A 133 -4.60 11.98 5.85
CA GLY A 133 -4.67 10.52 5.64
C GLY A 133 -3.62 9.73 6.41
N GLY A 134 -3.85 8.43 6.48
CA GLY A 134 -2.85 7.42 6.85
C GLY A 134 -2.07 6.95 5.63
N SER A 135 -0.81 6.60 5.84
CA SER A 135 0.08 6.07 4.80
C SER A 135 1.11 5.13 5.39
N VAL A 136 1.16 3.90 4.89
CA VAL A 136 2.22 2.93 5.18
C VAL A 136 3.07 2.73 3.94
N MET A 137 4.37 3.02 4.05
CA MET A 137 5.35 2.67 3.02
C MET A 137 6.08 1.40 3.44
N ILE A 138 6.05 0.39 2.57
CA ILE A 138 6.68 -0.92 2.79
C ILE A 138 7.79 -1.09 1.76
N THR A 139 8.95 -1.56 2.22
CA THR A 139 10.09 -1.89 1.37
C THR A 139 10.59 -3.30 1.68
N PHE A 140 11.14 -3.97 0.68
CA PHE A 140 11.68 -5.33 0.81
C PHE A 140 13.21 -5.31 0.69
N GLY A 141 13.87 -6.23 1.40
CA GLY A 141 15.31 -6.38 1.38
C GLY A 141 15.80 -7.16 0.18
N GLY A 142 16.88 -6.70 -0.45
CA GLY A 142 17.53 -7.41 -1.56
C GLY A 142 16.73 -7.39 -2.87
N SER A 143 17.15 -8.23 -3.81
CA SER A 143 16.54 -8.36 -5.14
C SER A 143 16.15 -9.81 -5.38
N TYR A 144 14.92 -10.02 -5.86
CA TYR A 144 14.38 -11.32 -6.17
C TYR A 144 13.34 -11.20 -7.28
N ARG A 145 13.36 -12.12 -8.25
CA ARG A 145 12.30 -12.28 -9.25
C ARG A 145 11.93 -13.76 -9.33
N PRO A 146 10.75 -14.17 -8.84
CA PRO A 146 10.37 -15.58 -8.88
C PRO A 146 10.18 -16.02 -10.31
N ARG A 147 10.58 -17.26 -10.61
CA ARG A 147 10.36 -17.88 -11.93
C ARG A 147 8.87 -18.09 -12.20
N ASN A 148 8.13 -18.54 -11.17
CA ASN A 148 6.69 -18.72 -11.24
C ASN A 148 6.04 -17.52 -10.56
N LYS A 149 5.32 -16.71 -11.35
CA LYS A 149 4.56 -15.58 -10.81
C LYS A 149 3.38 -16.11 -9.99
N ARG A 150 3.05 -15.42 -8.90
CA ARG A 150 1.85 -15.68 -8.09
C ARG A 150 0.59 -15.54 -8.97
N GLU A 151 -0.38 -16.43 -8.77
CA GLU A 151 -1.71 -16.27 -9.38
C GLU A 151 -2.40 -15.03 -8.80
N SER A 152 -2.91 -14.16 -9.67
CA SER A 152 -3.48 -12.89 -9.23
C SER A 152 -4.47 -12.34 -10.26
N ASP A 153 -5.38 -11.48 -9.79
CA ASP A 153 -6.42 -10.84 -10.58
C ASP A 153 -5.86 -9.71 -11.46
N PHE A 154 -4.77 -9.09 -11.01
CA PHE A 154 -4.03 -8.10 -11.78
C PHE A 154 -2.53 -8.31 -11.62
N GLN A 155 -1.79 -8.16 -12.72
CA GLN A 155 -0.34 -8.37 -12.78
C GLN A 155 0.34 -7.11 -13.27
N VAL A 156 1.44 -6.74 -12.61
CA VAL A 156 2.25 -5.59 -12.99
C VAL A 156 3.72 -5.96 -13.15
N GLU A 157 4.43 -5.14 -13.91
CA GLU A 157 5.88 -5.26 -14.07
C GLU A 157 6.55 -4.05 -13.42
N LEU A 158 7.49 -4.32 -12.51
CA LEU A 158 8.28 -3.31 -11.81
C LEU A 158 9.74 -3.47 -12.20
N SER A 159 10.40 -2.40 -12.64
CA SER A 159 11.78 -2.48 -13.16
C SER A 159 12.82 -2.74 -12.06
N GLU A 160 12.65 -2.09 -10.90
CA GLU A 160 13.66 -1.98 -9.84
C GLU A 160 15.05 -1.53 -10.33
N ALA A 161 15.10 -0.76 -11.43
CA ALA A 161 16.36 -0.28 -12.01
C ALA A 161 17.08 0.75 -11.12
N THR A 162 16.40 1.29 -10.12
CA THR A 162 16.93 2.28 -9.18
C THR A 162 16.61 1.88 -7.75
N ALA A 163 17.50 2.24 -6.82
CA ALA A 163 17.30 1.95 -5.41
C ALA A 163 16.08 2.71 -4.84
N PRO A 164 15.33 2.09 -3.91
CA PRO A 164 14.24 2.73 -3.20
C PRO A 164 14.67 4.05 -2.57
N ARG A 165 13.86 5.11 -2.75
CA ARG A 165 14.11 6.37 -2.06
C ARG A 165 13.95 6.20 -0.54
N PRO A 166 14.82 6.80 0.29
CA PRO A 166 14.68 6.74 1.74
C PRO A 166 13.34 7.31 2.22
N ASN A 167 12.75 6.66 3.21
CA ASN A 167 11.55 7.15 3.88
C ASN A 167 11.87 8.41 4.69
N ARG A 168 10.95 9.38 4.66
CA ARG A 168 11.02 10.57 5.49
C ARG A 168 9.61 11.05 5.80
N LEU A 169 9.44 11.66 6.97
CA LEU A 169 8.26 12.47 7.24
C LEU A 169 8.33 13.74 6.41
N TYR A 170 7.22 14.08 5.78
CA TYR A 170 7.01 15.41 5.24
C TYR A 170 6.50 16.34 6.34
N LYS A 171 6.43 17.63 6.05
CA LYS A 171 5.86 18.63 6.98
C LYS A 171 4.50 18.15 7.50
N ASP A 172 4.27 18.30 8.80
CA ASP A 172 3.05 17.96 9.53
C ASP A 172 2.65 16.46 9.51
N GLU A 173 3.51 15.57 8.99
CA GLU A 173 3.34 14.13 9.22
C GLU A 173 3.93 13.73 10.57
N PHE A 174 3.33 12.70 11.16
CA PHE A 174 3.82 12.03 12.36
C PHE A 174 3.86 10.52 12.14
N LEU A 175 4.69 9.82 12.90
CA LEU A 175 4.68 8.37 12.91
C LEU A 175 3.45 7.87 13.69
N VAL A 176 2.72 6.95 13.07
CA VAL A 176 1.66 6.21 13.76
C VAL A 176 2.34 5.05 14.49
N LYS A 177 2.02 4.90 15.77
CA LYS A 177 2.52 3.82 16.63
C LYS A 177 1.51 2.69 16.69
#